data_AF-A0A7J4UTI1-F1
#
_entry.id   AF-A0A7J4UTI1-F1
#
_cell.length_a   1.000
_cell.length_b   1.000
_cell.length_c   1.000
_cell.angle_alpha   90.00
_cell.angle_beta   90.00
_cell.angle_gamma   90.00
#
_symmetry.space_group_name_H-M   'P 1'
#
loop_
_entity.id
_entity.type
_entity.pdbx_description
1 polymer ?
#
loop_
_entity_poly.entity_id
_entity_poly.type
_entity_poly.pdbx_seq_one_letter_code
_entity_poly.pdbx_strand_id
1 'polypeptide(L)'
;MSVEEMVDMAESMRMRQTMDMGAPMDYSQNTGPHLVDHSQYLEANQQNAQPDIDPANPPKLATSNFIDLDPYIRITKIRAAYGHNYNYGSVDYDPTGKSCSSMKHYFDAYTEQQRWDSDFGSYDTRGVVKFYSPVDGDMYQLIPKEIEQGTEYQFYIGPTGYSQLVFTFHHVDLLDEFIVAGGGSVAAGQHIGYIMRPHGQGEIAVAVSNGADTEYISFFDVITDEVFAEYQARGITSRAQMTISREEREANPIPCTLNDGSGGKFYSESGDEESFQEWQSGSDNWVELTR
;
A
#
# COMPACT_ATOMS: atom_id res chain seq x y z
N MET A 1 17.56 13.56 -32.55
CA MET A 1 16.12 13.38 -32.30
C MET A 1 15.39 14.60 -32.82
N SER A 2 14.39 14.35 -33.66
CA SER A 2 13.49 15.39 -34.16
C SER A 2 12.49 15.79 -33.07
N VAL A 3 11.87 16.96 -33.21
CA VAL A 3 10.85 17.45 -32.29
C VAL A 3 9.60 16.54 -32.32
N GLU A 4 9.32 15.90 -33.46
CA GLU A 4 8.23 14.92 -33.60
C GLU A 4 8.54 13.62 -32.84
N GLU A 5 9.78 13.12 -32.88
CA GLU A 5 10.20 11.94 -32.08
C GLU A 5 10.14 12.19 -30.57
N MET A 6 10.40 13.42 -30.12
CA MET A 6 10.30 13.79 -28.71
C MET A 6 8.86 13.88 -28.20
N VAL A 7 7.93 14.32 -29.06
CA VAL A 7 6.50 14.39 -28.74
C VAL A 7 5.87 12.99 -28.71
N ASP A 8 6.24 12.10 -29.64
CA ASP A 8 5.81 10.70 -29.64
C ASP A 8 6.38 9.93 -28.43
N MET A 9 7.62 10.20 -28.02
CA MET A 9 8.15 9.65 -26.75
C MET A 9 7.33 10.15 -25.57
N ALA A 10 7.06 11.46 -25.46
CA ALA A 10 6.31 12.04 -24.34
C ALA A 10 4.85 11.55 -24.28
N GLU A 11 4.18 11.35 -25.42
CA GLU A 11 2.82 10.78 -25.47
C GLU A 11 2.81 9.28 -25.18
N SER A 12 3.80 8.53 -25.68
CA SER A 12 3.94 7.12 -25.30
C SER A 12 4.32 6.96 -23.83
N MET A 13 5.07 7.89 -23.24
CA MET A 13 5.42 7.92 -21.81
C MET A 13 4.20 8.26 -20.94
N ARG A 14 3.32 9.17 -21.39
CA ARG A 14 2.03 9.42 -20.74
C ARG A 14 1.08 8.23 -20.80
N MET A 15 1.04 7.48 -21.91
CA MET A 15 0.28 6.23 -22.00
C MET A 15 0.95 5.04 -21.27
N ARG A 16 2.26 5.10 -21.00
CA ARG A 16 2.96 4.07 -20.22
C ARG A 16 2.74 4.22 -18.74
N GLN A 17 2.56 5.45 -18.26
CA GLN A 17 2.09 5.68 -16.89
C GLN A 17 0.76 4.95 -16.68
N THR A 18 -0.19 5.02 -17.63
CA THR A 18 -1.52 4.37 -17.55
C THR A 18 -1.51 2.85 -17.37
N MET A 19 -0.42 2.13 -17.68
CA MET A 19 -0.38 0.67 -17.55
C MET A 19 0.03 0.20 -16.14
N ASP A 20 0.61 1.09 -15.33
CA ASP A 20 0.69 0.96 -13.86
C ASP A 20 -0.53 1.62 -13.17
N MET A 21 -1.45 2.21 -13.96
CA MET A 21 -2.62 2.90 -13.44
C MET A 21 -3.84 1.99 -13.52
N GLY A 22 -4.30 1.55 -12.35
CA GLY A 22 -5.73 1.49 -12.18
C GLY A 22 -6.37 2.82 -12.59
N ALA A 23 -7.55 2.73 -13.17
CA ALA A 23 -8.32 3.88 -13.65
C ALA A 23 -8.24 5.08 -12.67
N PRO A 24 -8.16 6.32 -13.19
CA PRO A 24 -8.17 7.53 -12.37
C PRO A 24 -9.26 7.42 -11.31
N MET A 25 -8.94 7.76 -10.06
CA MET A 25 -9.99 7.96 -9.07
C MET A 25 -10.81 9.17 -9.52
N ASP A 26 -12.02 8.92 -10.04
CA ASP A 26 -12.99 9.98 -10.21
C ASP A 26 -13.37 10.51 -8.82
N TYR A 27 -12.66 11.54 -8.38
CA TYR A 27 -12.90 12.29 -7.16
C TYR A 27 -13.89 13.44 -7.37
N SER A 28 -14.66 13.46 -8.47
CA SER A 28 -15.60 14.57 -8.72
C SER A 28 -16.73 14.68 -7.69
N GLN A 29 -16.81 13.77 -6.70
CA GLN A 29 -17.74 13.89 -5.57
C GLN A 29 -17.18 13.57 -4.17
N ASN A 30 -15.87 13.47 -3.92
CA ASN A 30 -15.42 13.13 -2.56
C ASN A 30 -14.13 13.82 -2.10
N THR A 31 -14.14 14.22 -0.84
CA THR A 31 -13.11 15.00 -0.14
C THR A 31 -11.81 14.23 0.06
N GLY A 32 -10.84 14.36 -0.86
CA GLY A 32 -9.47 13.80 -0.71
C GLY A 32 -9.42 12.27 -0.55
N PRO A 33 -8.23 11.65 -0.44
CA PRO A 33 -8.16 10.30 0.11
C PRO A 33 -8.78 10.37 1.49
N HIS A 34 -9.98 9.79 1.62
CA HIS A 34 -10.79 9.87 2.82
C HIS A 34 -9.89 9.59 4.02
N LEU A 35 -9.68 10.61 4.85
CA LEU A 35 -9.51 10.39 6.28
C LEU A 35 -10.70 9.54 6.65
N VAL A 36 -10.48 8.24 6.71
CA VAL A 36 -11.46 7.36 7.27
C VAL A 36 -11.54 7.76 8.72
N ASP A 37 -12.74 8.17 9.10
CA ASP A 37 -13.09 8.53 10.45
C ASP A 37 -12.99 7.27 11.32
N HIS A 38 -11.75 6.93 11.69
CA HIS A 38 -11.44 5.80 12.55
C HIS A 38 -12.08 6.01 13.93
N SER A 39 -12.50 7.24 14.26
CA SER A 39 -13.20 7.56 15.49
C SER A 39 -14.47 6.72 15.65
N GLN A 40 -15.21 6.38 14.59
CA GLN A 40 -16.42 5.55 14.72
C GLN A 40 -16.08 4.11 15.15
N TYR A 41 -14.98 3.55 14.64
CA TYR A 41 -14.50 2.24 15.08
C TYR A 41 -13.91 2.31 16.50
N LEU A 42 -13.19 3.39 16.82
CA LEU A 42 -12.68 3.63 18.18
C LEU A 42 -13.82 3.77 19.18
N GLU A 43 -14.88 4.52 18.86
CA GLU A 43 -16.09 4.73 19.67
C GLU A 43 -16.86 3.42 19.87
N ALA A 44 -17.02 2.60 18.83
CA ALA A 44 -17.68 1.30 18.93
C ALA A 44 -16.91 0.31 19.84
N ASN A 45 -15.58 0.41 19.87
CA ASN A 45 -14.69 -0.49 20.61
C ASN A 45 -14.13 0.08 21.92
N GLN A 46 -14.63 1.24 22.38
CA GLN A 46 -14.24 1.90 23.64
C GLN A 46 -14.67 1.15 24.93
N GLN A 47 -15.22 -0.07 24.83
CA GLN A 47 -15.85 -0.74 25.97
C GLN A 47 -14.85 -1.29 27.01
N ASN A 48 -13.54 -1.28 26.76
CA ASN A 48 -12.50 -1.58 27.74
C ASN A 48 -11.25 -0.72 27.50
N ALA A 49 -10.53 -0.35 28.56
CA ALA A 49 -9.22 0.30 28.45
C ALA A 49 -8.29 -0.57 27.58
N GLN A 50 -8.06 -0.15 26.34
CA GLN A 50 -7.16 -0.83 25.42
C GLN A 50 -5.70 -0.44 25.74
N PRO A 51 -4.72 -1.29 25.42
CA PRO A 51 -3.33 -0.91 25.53
C PRO A 51 -3.03 0.30 24.64
N ASP A 52 -2.25 1.23 25.17
CA ASP A 52 -1.65 2.28 24.36
C ASP A 52 -0.60 1.67 23.43
N ILE A 53 -0.47 2.21 22.21
CA ILE A 53 0.50 1.72 21.21
C ILE A 53 1.53 2.81 20.96
N ASP A 54 2.78 2.49 21.29
CA ASP A 54 3.94 3.25 20.84
C ASP A 54 4.26 2.87 19.39
N PRO A 55 4.10 3.77 18.40
CA PRO A 55 4.38 3.47 17.00
C PRO A 55 5.85 3.12 16.75
N ALA A 56 6.78 3.55 17.60
CA ALA A 56 8.19 3.21 17.49
C ALA A 56 8.51 1.79 17.99
N ASN A 57 7.61 1.18 18.76
CA ASN A 57 7.75 -0.18 19.27
C ASN A 57 6.36 -0.85 19.39
N PRO A 58 5.68 -1.08 18.26
CA PRO A 58 4.31 -1.57 18.27
C PRO A 58 4.27 -3.05 18.68
N PRO A 59 3.13 -3.53 19.19
CA PRO A 59 2.98 -4.94 19.49
C PRO A 59 3.02 -5.79 18.20
N LYS A 60 3.74 -6.90 18.25
CA LYS A 60 3.87 -7.86 17.13
C LYS A 60 2.67 -8.82 17.11
N LEU A 61 1.54 -8.35 16.60
CA LEU A 61 0.26 -9.06 16.67
C LEU A 61 -0.08 -9.86 15.40
N ALA A 62 0.54 -9.53 14.27
CA ALA A 62 0.25 -10.21 13.00
C ALA A 62 0.93 -11.58 12.96
N THR A 63 0.13 -12.62 13.24
CA THR A 63 0.54 -14.03 13.33
C THR A 63 0.37 -14.77 12.00
N SER A 64 -0.14 -14.11 10.97
CA SER A 64 -0.23 -14.63 9.61
C SER A 64 0.20 -13.58 8.59
N ASN A 65 0.73 -14.05 7.47
CA ASN A 65 0.99 -13.18 6.33
C ASN A 65 -0.33 -12.68 5.74
N PHE A 66 -0.37 -11.44 5.23
CA PHE A 66 -1.59 -10.87 4.68
C PHE A 66 -1.84 -11.32 3.24
N ILE A 67 -0.89 -12.01 2.61
CA ILE A 67 -0.92 -12.36 1.19
C ILE A 67 -0.12 -13.63 0.91
N ASP A 68 -0.45 -14.36 -0.17
CA ASP A 68 0.42 -15.43 -0.68
C ASP A 68 1.77 -14.82 -1.08
N LEU A 69 2.82 -15.12 -0.32
CA LEU A 69 4.13 -14.46 -0.47
C LEU A 69 4.90 -14.95 -1.71
N ASP A 70 4.80 -16.25 -2.03
CA ASP A 70 5.64 -16.95 -3.02
C ASP A 70 5.82 -16.21 -4.37
N PRO A 71 4.79 -15.63 -4.99
CA PRO A 71 4.92 -15.02 -6.31
C PRO A 71 5.78 -13.75 -6.33
N TYR A 72 5.89 -13.05 -5.20
CA TYR A 72 6.50 -11.73 -5.13
C TYR A 72 8.02 -11.83 -5.18
N ILE A 73 8.68 -10.91 -5.88
CA ILE A 73 10.14 -10.88 -6.02
C ILE A 73 10.77 -9.62 -5.41
N ARG A 74 9.97 -8.61 -5.06
CA ARG A 74 10.44 -7.39 -4.40
C ARG A 74 9.31 -6.71 -3.64
N ILE A 75 9.68 -5.95 -2.63
CA ILE A 75 8.74 -5.21 -1.76
C ILE A 75 9.25 -3.79 -1.56
N THR A 76 8.37 -2.78 -1.65
CA THR A 76 8.77 -1.40 -1.32
C THR A 76 9.04 -1.24 0.17
N LYS A 77 9.92 -0.30 0.52
CA LYS A 77 10.01 0.21 1.89
C LYS A 77 8.82 1.09 2.20
N ILE A 78 8.44 1.21 3.48
CA ILE A 78 7.54 2.29 3.88
C ILE A 78 8.27 3.64 3.73
N ARG A 79 7.51 4.67 3.35
CA ARG A 79 7.98 5.99 2.91
C ARG A 79 8.72 5.99 1.57
N ALA A 80 8.64 4.91 0.78
CA ALA A 80 9.15 4.91 -0.58
C ALA A 80 8.41 5.92 -1.48
N ALA A 81 9.09 6.41 -2.51
CA ALA A 81 8.50 7.22 -3.55
C ALA A 81 8.04 6.33 -4.71
N TYR A 82 7.17 5.37 -4.42
CA TYR A 82 6.59 4.47 -5.43
C TYR A 82 5.06 4.40 -5.25
N GLY A 83 4.34 4.27 -6.36
CA GLY A 83 2.88 4.22 -6.36
C GLY A 83 2.24 5.59 -6.10
N HIS A 84 1.47 5.70 -5.02
CA HIS A 84 0.75 6.91 -4.65
C HIS A 84 1.23 7.50 -3.32
N ASN A 85 1.12 8.82 -3.19
CA ASN A 85 1.25 9.49 -1.91
C ASN A 85 0.17 8.97 -0.94
N TYR A 86 0.59 8.52 0.25
CA TYR A 86 -0.33 7.92 1.22
C TYR A 86 -0.02 8.39 2.64
N ASN A 87 0.27 9.68 2.79
CA ASN A 87 0.54 10.32 4.08
C ASN A 87 -0.57 11.28 4.52
N TYR A 88 -1.71 11.35 3.81
CA TYR A 88 -2.76 12.31 4.14
C TYR A 88 -3.29 12.10 5.57
N GLY A 89 -3.35 13.18 6.34
CA GLY A 89 -3.82 13.16 7.73
C GLY A 89 -2.87 12.47 8.72
N SER A 90 -1.65 12.12 8.31
CA SER A 90 -0.61 11.66 9.22
C SER A 90 0.33 12.80 9.63
N VAL A 91 1.17 12.53 10.62
CA VAL A 91 2.26 13.43 11.04
C VAL A 91 3.28 13.71 9.93
N ASP A 92 3.31 12.90 8.87
CA ASP A 92 4.22 13.02 7.73
C ASP A 92 3.57 13.79 6.55
N TYR A 93 2.35 14.30 6.72
CA TYR A 93 1.62 15.00 5.67
C TYR A 93 2.20 16.39 5.39
N ASP A 94 2.64 16.62 4.14
CA ASP A 94 2.93 17.97 3.63
C ASP A 94 1.79 18.47 2.73
N PRO A 95 0.98 19.44 3.19
CA PRO A 95 -0.12 19.98 2.38
C PRO A 95 0.33 20.77 1.15
N THR A 96 1.63 21.07 1.02
CA THR A 96 2.18 21.73 -0.17
C THR A 96 2.55 20.77 -1.29
N GLY A 97 2.62 19.46 -1.00
CA GLY A 97 2.97 18.42 -1.98
C GLY A 97 4.46 18.41 -2.34
N LYS A 98 5.31 19.07 -1.56
CA LYS A 98 6.76 19.11 -1.79
C LYS A 98 7.48 17.95 -1.13
N SER A 99 6.91 17.40 -0.06
CA SER A 99 7.40 16.22 0.64
C SER A 99 6.29 15.17 0.77
N CYS A 100 6.23 14.29 -0.22
CA CYS A 100 5.28 13.19 -0.28
C CYS A 100 5.98 11.86 0.01
N SER A 101 5.22 10.86 0.44
CA SER A 101 5.73 9.50 0.55
C SER A 101 4.59 8.48 0.58
N SER A 102 4.87 7.28 0.07
CA SER A 102 3.91 6.19 0.19
C SER A 102 4.06 5.53 1.54
N MET A 103 2.98 5.48 2.31
CA MET A 103 2.92 4.77 3.59
C MET A 103 2.43 3.33 3.45
N LYS A 104 2.59 2.76 2.25
CA LYS A 104 2.22 1.39 1.93
C LYS A 104 3.46 0.56 1.61
N HIS A 105 3.35 -0.74 1.81
CA HIS A 105 4.19 -1.70 1.12
C HIS A 105 3.48 -2.20 -0.14
N TYR A 106 4.17 -2.10 -1.28
CA TYR A 106 3.78 -2.74 -2.53
C TYR A 106 4.62 -4.00 -2.71
N PHE A 107 3.96 -5.10 -3.03
CA PHE A 107 4.55 -6.40 -3.30
C PHE A 107 4.44 -6.65 -4.80
N ASP A 108 5.59 -6.80 -5.47
CA ASP A 108 5.62 -6.94 -6.94
C ASP A 108 6.15 -8.32 -7.36
N ALA A 109 5.38 -8.99 -8.23
CA ALA A 109 5.69 -10.31 -8.77
C ALA A 109 6.47 -10.21 -10.09
N TYR A 110 6.62 -8.99 -10.62
CA TYR A 110 7.22 -8.73 -11.91
C TYR A 110 8.48 -7.90 -11.78
N THR A 111 9.43 -8.15 -12.67
CA THR A 111 10.63 -7.33 -12.79
C THR A 111 10.28 -5.94 -13.31
N GLU A 112 11.19 -4.99 -13.08
CA GLU A 112 11.09 -3.65 -13.68
C GLU A 112 10.92 -3.71 -15.19
N GLN A 113 11.71 -4.55 -15.89
CA GLN A 113 11.60 -4.68 -17.35
C GLN A 113 10.22 -5.13 -17.79
N GLN A 114 9.61 -6.10 -17.09
CA GLN A 114 8.26 -6.58 -17.42
C GLN A 114 7.21 -5.50 -17.21
N ARG A 115 7.32 -4.70 -16.14
CA ARG A 115 6.48 -3.51 -15.92
C ARG A 115 6.66 -2.50 -17.05
N TRP A 116 7.90 -2.21 -17.42
CA TRP A 116 8.24 -1.22 -18.43
C TRP A 116 7.76 -1.60 -19.84
N ASP A 117 7.98 -2.85 -20.23
CA ASP A 117 7.61 -3.36 -21.56
C ASP A 117 6.14 -3.77 -21.64
N SER A 118 5.46 -3.87 -20.51
CA SER A 118 4.12 -4.49 -20.39
C SER A 118 4.09 -5.92 -20.92
N ASP A 119 5.20 -6.65 -20.75
CA ASP A 119 5.33 -8.08 -21.08
C ASP A 119 5.39 -8.90 -19.79
N PHE A 120 4.22 -9.28 -19.29
CA PHE A 120 4.06 -9.99 -18.03
C PHE A 120 4.16 -11.53 -18.18
N GLY A 121 4.37 -12.02 -19.40
CA GLY A 121 4.31 -13.45 -19.71
C GLY A 121 2.91 -14.04 -19.45
N SER A 122 2.85 -15.33 -19.11
CA SER A 122 1.57 -16.04 -18.92
C SER A 122 1.03 -16.02 -17.49
N TYR A 123 1.79 -15.50 -16.53
CA TYR A 123 1.40 -15.45 -15.13
C TYR A 123 0.66 -14.15 -14.83
N ASP A 124 -0.55 -14.26 -14.31
CA ASP A 124 -1.35 -13.13 -13.82
C ASP A 124 -1.61 -13.33 -12.32
N THR A 125 -1.33 -12.30 -11.52
CA THR A 125 -1.62 -12.31 -10.08
C THR A 125 -3.13 -12.25 -9.81
N ARG A 126 -3.92 -11.67 -10.73
CA ARG A 126 -5.37 -11.50 -10.58
C ARG A 126 -6.07 -12.84 -10.39
N GLY A 127 -6.89 -12.94 -9.33
CA GLY A 127 -7.68 -14.14 -9.03
C GLY A 127 -6.86 -15.38 -8.67
N VAL A 128 -5.53 -15.27 -8.61
CA VAL A 128 -4.62 -16.37 -8.26
C VAL A 128 -4.01 -16.12 -6.89
N VAL A 129 -3.47 -14.92 -6.65
CA VAL A 129 -2.86 -14.54 -5.38
C VAL A 129 -3.94 -14.19 -4.37
N LYS A 130 -3.91 -14.86 -3.22
CA LYS A 130 -4.87 -14.66 -2.14
C LYS A 130 -4.40 -13.64 -1.12
N PHE A 131 -5.36 -12.92 -0.57
CA PHE A 131 -5.22 -12.13 0.66
C PHE A 131 -5.75 -12.91 1.86
N TYR A 132 -5.12 -12.69 3.01
CA TYR A 132 -5.51 -13.24 4.29
C TYR A 132 -5.57 -12.16 5.36
N SER A 133 -6.38 -12.38 6.39
CA SER A 133 -6.28 -11.54 7.59
C SER A 133 -4.97 -11.82 8.33
N PRO A 134 -4.15 -10.82 8.67
CA PRO A 134 -2.92 -11.03 9.43
C PRO A 134 -3.18 -11.29 10.92
N VAL A 135 -4.38 -10.98 11.40
CA VAL A 135 -4.78 -10.99 12.81
C VAL A 135 -6.17 -11.58 13.01
N ASP A 136 -6.48 -12.00 14.24
CA ASP A 136 -7.86 -12.06 14.70
C ASP A 136 -8.38 -10.63 14.88
N GLY A 137 -9.54 -10.32 14.33
CA GLY A 137 -10.04 -8.95 14.33
C GLY A 137 -11.39 -8.79 13.65
N ASP A 138 -11.72 -7.54 13.34
CA ASP A 138 -12.95 -7.19 12.64
C ASP A 138 -12.62 -6.44 11.35
N MET A 139 -13.20 -6.92 10.24
CA MET A 139 -13.20 -6.26 8.95
C MET A 139 -14.34 -5.23 8.90
N TYR A 140 -14.05 -4.01 8.49
CA TYR A 140 -15.04 -2.93 8.43
C TYR A 140 -14.75 -1.94 7.31
N GLN A 141 -15.75 -1.07 7.05
CA GLN A 141 -15.70 0.00 6.05
C GLN A 141 -15.26 -0.50 4.68
N LEU A 142 -16.08 -1.38 4.10
CA LEU A 142 -15.91 -1.84 2.74
C LEU A 142 -16.18 -0.68 1.77
N ILE A 143 -15.15 -0.25 1.05
CA ILE A 143 -15.18 0.83 0.07
C ILE A 143 -15.09 0.21 -1.33
N PRO A 144 -16.24 0.03 -2.03
CA PRO A 144 -16.24 -0.51 -3.38
C PRO A 144 -15.84 0.55 -4.41
N LYS A 145 -15.19 0.11 -5.49
CA LYS A 145 -14.98 0.88 -6.71
C LYS A 145 -15.20 -0.01 -7.93
N GLU A 146 -16.03 0.45 -8.86
CA GLU A 146 -16.18 -0.21 -10.16
C GLU A 146 -14.95 0.05 -11.04
N ILE A 147 -14.38 -1.02 -11.56
CA ILE A 147 -13.33 -1.02 -12.58
C ILE A 147 -13.77 -1.92 -13.75
N GLU A 148 -13.04 -1.88 -14.85
CA GLU A 148 -13.38 -2.67 -16.04
C GLU A 148 -13.49 -4.18 -15.75
N GLN A 149 -12.69 -4.67 -14.81
CA GLN A 149 -12.64 -6.10 -14.44
C GLN A 149 -13.69 -6.51 -13.38
N GLY A 150 -14.51 -5.57 -12.88
CA GLY A 150 -15.53 -5.77 -11.84
C GLY A 150 -15.37 -4.79 -10.67
N THR A 151 -15.92 -5.12 -9.50
CA THR A 151 -15.80 -4.29 -8.30
C THR A 151 -14.54 -4.62 -7.52
N GLU A 152 -13.67 -3.64 -7.30
CA GLU A 152 -12.55 -3.74 -6.36
C GLU A 152 -12.93 -3.15 -5.00
N TYR A 153 -12.35 -3.69 -3.93
CA TYR A 153 -12.57 -3.22 -2.56
C TYR A 153 -11.29 -2.71 -1.91
N GLN A 154 -11.44 -1.61 -1.18
CA GLN A 154 -10.57 -1.24 -0.06
C GLN A 154 -11.35 -1.45 1.24
N PHE A 155 -10.67 -1.89 2.29
CA PHE A 155 -11.28 -2.09 3.60
C PHE A 155 -10.22 -2.08 4.70
N TYR A 156 -10.70 -2.13 5.94
CA TYR A 156 -9.88 -2.10 7.14
C TYR A 156 -10.07 -3.37 7.95
N ILE A 157 -8.99 -3.82 8.60
CA ILE A 157 -9.05 -4.83 9.65
C ILE A 157 -8.42 -4.25 10.91
N GLY A 158 -9.19 -4.21 12.00
CA GLY A 158 -8.70 -3.83 13.32
C GLY A 158 -8.51 -5.07 14.19
N PRO A 159 -7.35 -5.27 14.84
CA PRO A 159 -7.14 -6.44 15.70
C PRO A 159 -8.02 -6.40 16.94
N THR A 160 -8.48 -7.57 17.36
CA THR A 160 -9.17 -7.71 18.64
C THR A 160 -8.23 -7.28 19.77
N GLY A 161 -8.69 -6.36 20.62
CA GLY A 161 -7.92 -5.88 21.78
C GLY A 161 -6.94 -4.75 21.49
N TYR A 162 -6.89 -4.22 20.24
CA TYR A 162 -6.00 -3.14 19.85
C TYR A 162 -6.69 -2.17 18.89
N SER A 163 -7.66 -1.39 19.40
CA SER A 163 -8.48 -0.51 18.56
C SER A 163 -7.71 0.61 17.86
N GLN A 164 -6.51 0.94 18.33
CA GLN A 164 -5.64 1.97 17.73
C GLN A 164 -4.86 1.46 16.51
N LEU A 165 -4.69 0.13 16.35
CA LEU A 165 -3.96 -0.44 15.21
C LEU A 165 -4.93 -0.82 14.10
N VAL A 166 -4.61 -0.45 12.86
CA VAL A 166 -5.42 -0.78 11.70
C VAL A 166 -4.57 -1.24 10.52
N PHE A 167 -5.02 -2.31 9.86
CA PHE A 167 -4.52 -2.77 8.58
C PHE A 167 -5.44 -2.28 7.47
N THR A 168 -4.90 -1.65 6.43
CA THR A 168 -5.66 -1.25 5.24
C THR A 168 -5.26 -2.12 4.05
N PHE A 169 -6.26 -2.66 3.38
CA PHE A 169 -6.11 -3.46 2.16
C PHE A 169 -6.60 -2.69 0.94
N HIS A 170 -5.98 -2.91 -0.21
CA HIS A 170 -6.33 -2.22 -1.45
C HIS A 170 -6.46 -3.20 -2.63
N HIS A 171 -7.30 -2.84 -3.61
CA HIS A 171 -7.46 -3.56 -4.87
C HIS A 171 -7.80 -5.05 -4.69
N VAL A 172 -8.70 -5.34 -3.75
CA VAL A 172 -9.10 -6.71 -3.39
C VAL A 172 -10.40 -7.10 -4.09
N ASP A 173 -10.38 -8.30 -4.67
CA ASP A 173 -11.57 -9.05 -5.08
C ASP A 173 -12.07 -9.79 -3.85
N LEU A 174 -12.91 -9.12 -3.06
CA LEU A 174 -13.32 -9.55 -1.72
C LEU A 174 -14.32 -10.70 -1.81
N LEU A 175 -14.21 -11.70 -0.94
CA LEU A 175 -15.15 -12.82 -0.95
C LEU A 175 -16.58 -12.39 -0.59
N ASP A 176 -17.55 -12.98 -1.28
CA ASP A 176 -18.98 -12.65 -1.18
C ASP A 176 -19.51 -12.68 0.26
N GLU A 177 -19.02 -13.60 1.11
CA GLU A 177 -19.49 -13.67 2.50
C GLU A 177 -19.25 -12.36 3.28
N PHE A 178 -18.14 -11.66 3.02
CA PHE A 178 -17.83 -10.39 3.67
C PHE A 178 -18.59 -9.24 3.02
N ILE A 179 -18.78 -9.27 1.70
CA ILE A 179 -19.58 -8.27 0.97
C ILE A 179 -21.03 -8.28 1.48
N VAL A 180 -21.65 -9.46 1.55
CA VAL A 180 -23.05 -9.63 1.98
C VAL A 180 -23.23 -9.25 3.45
N ALA A 181 -22.25 -9.54 4.31
CA ALA A 181 -22.28 -9.18 5.71
C ALA A 181 -21.93 -7.71 5.98
N GLY A 182 -21.32 -7.01 5.03
CA GLY A 182 -20.82 -5.64 5.21
C GLY A 182 -19.53 -5.58 6.05
N GLY A 183 -18.71 -6.62 6.00
CA GLY A 183 -17.56 -6.85 6.88
C GLY A 183 -17.84 -7.96 7.89
N GLY A 184 -17.14 -7.97 9.02
CA GLY A 184 -17.33 -8.93 10.10
C GLY A 184 -16.05 -9.46 10.69
N SER A 185 -16.18 -10.32 11.71
CA SER A 185 -15.02 -10.88 12.40
C SER A 185 -14.24 -11.85 11.51
N VAL A 186 -12.92 -11.77 11.60
CA VAL A 186 -11.96 -12.58 10.87
C VAL A 186 -10.97 -13.22 11.81
N ALA A 187 -10.49 -14.42 11.45
CA ALA A 187 -9.38 -15.07 12.14
C ALA A 187 -8.05 -14.82 11.42
N ALA A 188 -6.93 -14.82 12.15
CA ALA A 188 -5.61 -14.79 11.55
C ALA A 188 -5.43 -15.96 10.56
N GLY A 189 -4.93 -15.66 9.37
CA GLY A 189 -4.76 -16.60 8.27
C GLY A 189 -6.06 -16.95 7.53
N GLN A 190 -7.19 -16.34 7.88
CA GLN A 190 -8.43 -16.51 7.12
C GLN A 190 -8.28 -15.87 5.75
N HIS A 191 -8.57 -16.65 4.70
CA HIS A 191 -8.63 -16.18 3.33
C HIS A 191 -9.80 -15.19 3.17
N ILE A 192 -9.52 -14.01 2.64
CA ILE A 192 -10.51 -12.91 2.55
C ILE A 192 -10.77 -12.44 1.12
N GLY A 193 -9.91 -12.77 0.16
CA GLY A 193 -10.10 -12.37 -1.23
C GLY A 193 -8.86 -12.59 -2.08
N TYR A 194 -8.88 -12.03 -3.27
CA TYR A 194 -7.80 -12.15 -4.26
C TYR A 194 -7.34 -10.78 -4.75
N ILE A 195 -6.21 -10.74 -5.47
CA ILE A 195 -5.84 -9.56 -6.27
C ILE A 195 -6.93 -9.31 -7.33
N MET A 196 -7.47 -8.08 -7.36
CA MET A 196 -8.52 -7.67 -8.30
C MET A 196 -7.98 -7.21 -9.65
N ARG A 197 -6.76 -6.67 -9.69
CA ARG A 197 -6.22 -6.05 -10.90
C ARG A 197 -5.33 -7.00 -11.70
N PRO A 198 -5.45 -7.02 -13.04
CA PRO A 198 -4.51 -7.75 -13.90
C PRO A 198 -3.08 -7.32 -13.60
N HIS A 199 -2.19 -8.30 -13.39
CA HIS A 199 -0.77 -8.07 -13.05
C HIS A 199 -0.59 -7.13 -11.83
N GLY A 200 -1.58 -7.11 -10.94
CA GLY A 200 -1.65 -6.23 -9.78
C GLY A 200 -0.60 -6.57 -8.73
N GLN A 201 -0.19 -5.53 -7.99
CA GLN A 201 0.67 -5.62 -6.82
C GLN A 201 -0.17 -5.91 -5.57
N GLY A 202 0.42 -6.59 -4.59
CA GLY A 202 -0.15 -6.66 -3.24
C GLY A 202 0.11 -5.36 -2.50
N GLU A 203 -0.90 -4.81 -1.83
CA GLU A 203 -0.78 -3.54 -1.09
C GLU A 203 -1.27 -3.69 0.35
N ILE A 204 -0.48 -3.20 1.30
CA ILE A 204 -0.86 -3.10 2.71
C ILE A 204 -0.34 -1.78 3.30
N ALA A 205 -1.20 -1.10 4.06
CA ALA A 205 -0.79 -0.01 4.95
C ALA A 205 -1.13 -0.37 6.40
N VAL A 206 -0.28 0.04 7.34
CA VAL A 206 -0.54 -0.13 8.78
C VAL A 206 -0.46 1.22 9.45
N ALA A 207 -1.50 1.56 10.21
CA ALA A 207 -1.57 2.80 10.95
C ALA A 207 -1.84 2.55 12.43
N VAL A 208 -1.24 3.41 13.26
CA VAL A 208 -1.57 3.58 14.67
C VAL A 208 -2.29 4.92 14.82
N SER A 209 -3.53 4.89 15.29
CA SER A 209 -4.35 6.08 15.53
C SER A 209 -4.43 6.38 17.02
N ASN A 210 -3.77 7.46 17.44
CA ASN A 210 -3.71 7.91 18.83
C ASN A 210 -4.58 9.17 18.99
N GLY A 211 -5.89 9.01 18.80
CA GLY A 211 -6.85 10.10 18.86
C GLY A 211 -6.80 11.00 17.62
N ALA A 212 -6.19 12.19 17.73
CA ALA A 212 -6.14 13.16 16.62
C ALA A 212 -5.00 12.87 15.63
N ASP A 213 -3.96 12.16 16.07
CA ASP A 213 -2.78 11.89 15.27
C ASP A 213 -2.82 10.45 14.73
N THR A 214 -2.47 10.29 13.46
CA THR A 214 -2.26 8.99 12.82
C THR A 214 -0.80 8.86 12.43
N GLU A 215 -0.18 7.75 12.82
CA GLU A 215 1.17 7.41 12.41
C GLU A 215 1.15 6.12 11.59
N TYR A 216 1.73 6.18 10.39
CA TYR A 216 1.91 4.98 9.58
C TYR A 216 3.23 4.30 9.92
N ILE A 217 3.15 3.00 10.12
CA ILE A 217 4.27 2.14 10.50
C ILE A 217 4.42 0.99 9.51
N SER A 218 5.60 0.36 9.49
CA SER A 218 5.87 -0.76 8.60
C SER A 218 4.98 -1.95 8.98
N PHE A 219 4.46 -2.69 7.99
CA PHE A 219 3.86 -4.00 8.25
C PHE A 219 4.87 -4.93 8.94
N PHE A 220 6.14 -4.75 8.60
CA PHE A 220 7.26 -5.46 9.20
C PHE A 220 7.53 -5.08 10.64
N ASP A 221 6.90 -4.06 11.22
CA ASP A 221 7.04 -3.75 12.65
C ASP A 221 5.99 -4.50 13.49
N VAL A 222 4.88 -4.93 12.88
CA VAL A 222 3.75 -5.57 13.58
C VAL A 222 3.62 -7.07 13.35
N ILE A 223 4.34 -7.65 12.40
CA ILE A 223 4.38 -9.12 12.24
C ILE A 223 5.16 -9.79 13.37
N THR A 224 4.74 -10.98 13.74
CA THR A 224 5.48 -11.87 14.65
C THR A 224 6.86 -12.24 14.11
N ASP A 225 7.72 -12.81 14.95
CA ASP A 225 9.04 -13.25 14.51
C ASP A 225 8.93 -14.50 13.61
N GLU A 226 7.89 -15.31 13.81
CA GLU A 226 7.55 -16.45 12.95
C GLU A 226 7.20 -16.00 11.53
N VAL A 227 6.30 -15.03 11.37
CA VAL A 227 5.97 -14.48 10.05
C VAL A 227 7.16 -13.74 9.45
N PHE A 228 7.93 -13.01 10.27
CA PHE A 228 9.15 -12.34 9.78
C PHE A 228 10.18 -13.34 9.25
N ALA A 229 10.29 -14.54 9.84
CA ALA A 229 11.20 -15.58 9.39
C ALA A 229 10.90 -16.04 7.95
N GLU A 230 9.64 -15.97 7.48
CA GLU A 230 9.28 -16.22 6.08
C GLU A 230 9.98 -15.22 5.15
N TYR A 231 10.01 -13.95 5.51
CA TYR A 231 10.71 -12.91 4.76
C TYR A 231 12.23 -13.04 4.87
N GLN A 232 12.75 -13.42 6.04
CA GLN A 232 14.18 -13.67 6.22
C GLN A 232 14.69 -14.81 5.35
N ALA A 233 13.89 -15.86 5.19
CA ALA A 233 14.18 -16.96 4.26
C ALA A 233 14.27 -16.48 2.79
N ARG A 234 13.69 -15.31 2.51
CA ARG A 234 13.70 -14.64 1.20
C ARG A 234 14.65 -13.44 1.12
N GLY A 235 15.63 -13.36 2.03
CA GLY A 235 16.72 -12.38 1.94
C GLY A 235 16.51 -11.07 2.69
N ILE A 236 15.34 -10.85 3.29
CA ILE A 236 15.10 -9.69 4.16
C ILE A 236 15.89 -9.89 5.47
N THR A 237 16.96 -9.11 5.66
CA THR A 237 17.86 -9.22 6.82
C THR A 237 17.34 -8.60 8.13
N SER A 238 16.55 -7.53 8.08
CA SER A 238 16.03 -6.82 9.27
C SER A 238 14.74 -6.06 8.98
N ARG A 239 13.91 -5.82 10.01
CA ARG A 239 12.68 -5.01 9.89
C ARG A 239 12.99 -3.56 9.48
N ALA A 240 14.07 -3.00 10.03
CA ALA A 240 14.55 -1.65 9.73
C ALA A 240 14.86 -1.42 8.24
N GLN A 241 15.30 -2.45 7.49
CA GLN A 241 15.57 -2.29 6.06
C GLN A 241 14.29 -2.01 5.24
N MET A 242 13.11 -2.31 5.79
CA MET A 242 11.81 -2.10 5.17
C MET A 242 11.26 -0.70 5.43
N THR A 243 12.07 0.19 6.03
CA THR A 243 11.66 1.52 6.43
C THR A 243 12.69 2.55 5.98
N ILE A 244 12.24 3.55 5.23
CA ILE A 244 12.95 4.82 5.12
C ILE A 244 12.50 5.65 6.33
N SER A 245 13.43 6.20 7.10
CA SER A 245 13.06 6.97 8.29
C SER A 245 12.36 8.27 7.92
N ARG A 246 11.58 8.84 8.84
CA ARG A 246 10.96 10.15 8.63
C ARG A 246 12.03 11.22 8.40
N GLU A 247 13.09 11.21 9.21
CA GLU A 247 14.19 12.16 9.12
C GLU A 247 14.91 12.06 7.76
N GLU A 248 15.09 10.84 7.23
CA GLU A 248 15.66 10.64 5.90
C GLU A 248 14.77 11.21 4.80
N ARG A 249 13.44 11.02 4.89
CA ARG A 249 12.49 11.57 3.93
C ARG A 249 12.37 13.09 4.04
N GLU A 250 12.42 13.65 5.25
CA GLU A 250 12.44 15.10 5.48
C GLU A 250 13.72 15.76 4.92
N ALA A 251 14.86 15.07 5.04
CA ALA A 251 16.12 15.54 4.47
C ALA A 251 16.17 15.40 2.93
N ASN A 252 15.39 14.47 2.36
CA ASN A 252 15.34 14.18 0.94
C ASN A 252 13.87 14.17 0.44
N PRO A 253 13.20 15.34 0.43
CA PRO A 253 11.80 15.45 0.10
C PRO A 253 11.56 15.10 -1.38
N ILE A 254 10.46 14.37 -1.65
CA ILE A 254 10.06 13.99 -3.01
C ILE A 254 8.71 14.62 -3.30
N PRO A 255 8.59 15.45 -4.35
CA PRO A 255 7.34 16.12 -4.62
C PRO A 255 6.33 15.14 -5.25
N CYS A 256 5.05 15.46 -5.09
CA CYS A 256 3.97 14.76 -5.77
C CYS A 256 2.87 15.72 -6.22
N THR A 257 2.09 15.28 -7.19
CA THR A 257 0.86 15.98 -7.57
C THR A 257 -0.14 15.93 -6.41
N LEU A 258 -0.89 17.01 -6.23
CA LEU A 258 -1.99 17.06 -5.28
C LEU A 258 -3.31 17.25 -6.04
N ASN A 259 -4.39 16.65 -5.54
CA ASN A 259 -5.74 16.78 -6.09
C ASN A 259 -5.87 16.40 -7.58
N ASP A 260 -5.05 15.44 -8.03
CA ASP A 260 -4.98 14.97 -9.41
C ASP A 260 -6.02 13.89 -9.74
N GLY A 261 -6.91 13.59 -8.80
CA GLY A 261 -7.84 12.46 -8.93
C GLY A 261 -7.12 11.11 -8.96
N SER A 262 -5.85 11.02 -8.58
CA SER A 262 -5.04 9.79 -8.71
C SER A 262 -4.27 9.48 -7.43
N GLY A 263 -4.61 10.09 -6.30
CA GLY A 263 -3.95 9.84 -5.01
C GLY A 263 -2.56 10.46 -4.88
N GLY A 264 -2.16 11.33 -5.82
CA GLY A 264 -0.88 12.02 -5.83
C GLY A 264 0.28 11.17 -6.32
N LYS A 265 0.75 11.47 -7.54
CA LYS A 265 1.86 10.82 -8.21
C LYS A 265 3.16 11.56 -7.95
N PHE A 266 4.20 10.83 -7.60
CA PHE A 266 5.55 11.37 -7.45
C PHE A 266 6.09 11.81 -8.81
N TYR A 267 6.87 12.89 -8.84
CA TYR A 267 7.51 13.37 -10.08
C TYR A 267 8.92 13.92 -9.82
N SER A 268 9.71 14.02 -10.87
CA SER A 268 11.06 14.57 -10.81
C SER A 268 11.06 16.09 -10.65
N GLU A 269 11.62 16.62 -9.55
CA GLU A 269 11.77 18.07 -9.37
C GLU A 269 12.73 18.69 -10.40
N SER A 270 13.74 17.93 -10.84
CA SER A 270 14.70 18.37 -11.87
C SER A 270 14.11 18.36 -13.28
N GLY A 271 12.96 17.70 -13.47
CA GLY A 271 12.34 17.46 -14.77
C GLY A 271 12.94 16.27 -15.54
N ASP A 272 13.96 15.60 -15.00
CA ASP A 272 14.50 14.35 -15.56
C ASP A 272 13.67 13.16 -15.04
N GLU A 273 12.60 12.85 -15.77
CA GLU A 273 11.62 11.85 -15.37
C GLU A 273 12.12 10.41 -15.60
N GLU A 274 12.98 10.19 -16.60
CA GLU A 274 13.55 8.86 -16.89
C GLU A 274 14.47 8.41 -15.76
N SER A 275 15.45 9.24 -15.39
CA SER A 275 16.34 8.95 -14.25
C SER A 275 15.58 8.79 -12.94
N PHE A 276 14.48 9.55 -12.78
CA PHE A 276 13.63 9.45 -11.59
C PHE A 276 12.87 8.12 -11.52
N GLN A 277 12.37 7.63 -12.66
CA GLN A 277 11.68 6.33 -12.73
C GLN A 277 12.65 5.16 -12.48
N GLU A 278 13.85 5.20 -13.05
CA GLU A 278 14.90 4.22 -12.74
C GLU A 278 15.23 4.21 -11.23
N TRP A 279 15.34 5.39 -10.61
CA TRP A 279 15.55 5.51 -9.18
C TRP A 279 14.36 5.00 -8.35
N GLN A 280 13.11 5.28 -8.76
CA GLN A 280 11.91 4.77 -8.09
C GLN A 280 11.86 3.24 -8.05
N SER A 281 12.35 2.58 -9.10
CA SER A 281 12.44 1.12 -9.19
C SER A 281 13.64 0.52 -8.46
N GLY A 282 14.59 1.37 -8.03
CA GLY A 282 15.86 0.96 -7.44
C GLY A 282 15.80 0.60 -5.94
N SER A 283 16.95 0.16 -5.43
CA SER A 283 17.13 -0.31 -4.05
C SER A 283 16.90 0.74 -2.95
N ASP A 284 16.82 2.00 -3.33
CA ASP A 284 16.47 3.08 -2.40
C ASP A 284 15.01 2.93 -1.95
N ASN A 285 14.14 2.48 -2.85
CA ASN A 285 12.71 2.32 -2.63
C ASN A 285 12.29 0.85 -2.43
N TRP A 286 13.07 -0.10 -2.96
CA TRP A 286 12.73 -1.52 -3.00
C TRP A 286 13.72 -2.40 -2.24
N VAL A 287 13.23 -3.54 -1.77
CA VAL A 287 14.02 -4.66 -1.25
C VAL A 287 13.70 -5.89 -2.09
N GLU A 288 14.73 -6.44 -2.74
CA GLU A 288 14.62 -7.65 -3.56
C GLU A 288 14.50 -8.90 -2.69
N LEU A 289 13.66 -9.84 -3.12
CA LEU A 289 13.44 -11.12 -2.49
C LEU A 289 14.17 -12.23 -3.24
N THR A 290 14.87 -13.08 -2.51
CA THR A 290 15.41 -14.32 -3.07
C THR A 290 14.30 -15.36 -3.26
N ARG A 291 14.47 -16.18 -4.29
CA ARG A 291 13.66 -17.37 -4.53
C ARG A 291 14.27 -18.59 -3.85
#